data_AF-X0SKH3-F1
#
_entry.id   AF-X0SKH3-F1
#
_cell.length_a   1.000
_cell.length_b   1.000
_cell.length_c   1.000
_cell.angle_alpha   90.00
_cell.angle_beta   90.00
_cell.angle_gamma   90.00
#
_symmetry.space_group_name_H-M   'P 1'
#
loop_
_entity.id
_entity.type
_entity.pdbx_description
1 polymer ?
#
loop_
_entity_poly.entity_id
_entity_poly.type
_entity_poly.pdbx_seq_one_letter_code
_entity_poly.pdbx_strand_id
1 'polypeptide(L)'
;RVAYGVDFNLISEHGSDSAEVALAMAEAARSRLGAAIGVGITGVDESARAEDKLFGTFHIGVAAGRNKRVVTGRYPGSGARVKRWAVATALFELKKVLTA
;
A
#
# COMPACT_ATOMS: atom_id res chain seq x y z
N ARG A 1 -13.55 12.87 -6.78
CA ARG A 1 -12.36 13.52 -7.39
C ARG A 1 -11.19 12.54 -7.25
N VAL A 2 -10.52 12.14 -8.33
CA VAL A 2 -9.40 11.17 -8.29
C VAL A 2 -8.26 11.72 -7.44
N ALA A 3 -7.82 10.98 -6.42
CA ALA A 3 -6.65 11.33 -5.63
C ALA A 3 -5.40 10.76 -6.32
N TYR A 4 -4.66 11.61 -7.05
CA TYR A 4 -3.39 11.27 -7.72
C TYR A 4 -3.35 10.01 -8.61
N GLY A 5 -4.51 9.50 -9.03
CA GLY A 5 -4.64 8.32 -9.90
C GLY A 5 -5.40 7.16 -9.28
N VAL A 6 -5.78 7.26 -8.01
CA VAL A 6 -6.67 6.30 -7.33
C VAL A 6 -8.11 6.76 -7.46
N ASP A 7 -9.00 5.84 -7.85
CA ASP A 7 -10.44 6.12 -7.93
C ASP A 7 -11.00 6.44 -6.55
N PHE A 8 -11.76 7.53 -6.47
CA PHE A 8 -12.41 7.95 -5.24
C PHE A 8 -13.49 6.97 -4.78
N ASN A 9 -14.18 6.31 -5.72
CA ASN A 9 -15.19 5.32 -5.38
C ASN A 9 -14.56 4.12 -4.67
N LEU A 10 -13.37 3.70 -5.11
CA LEU A 10 -12.60 2.63 -4.46
C LEU A 10 -12.22 3.01 -3.02
N ILE A 11 -11.77 4.25 -2.80
CA ILE A 11 -11.44 4.76 -1.47
C ILE A 11 -12.70 4.83 -0.59
N SER A 12 -13.83 5.22 -1.16
CA SER A 12 -15.10 5.33 -0.43
C SER A 12 -15.66 3.96 -0.03
N GLU A 13 -15.49 2.95 -0.89
CA GLU A 13 -15.97 1.59 -0.66
C GLU A 13 -15.08 0.81 0.31
N HIS A 14 -13.75 0.89 0.17
CA HIS A 14 -12.81 0.06 0.92
C HIS A 14 -12.08 0.80 2.07
N GLY A 15 -12.13 2.13 2.09
CA GLY A 15 -11.33 2.96 2.98
C GLY A 15 -9.92 3.23 2.43
N SER A 16 -9.34 4.37 2.81
CA SER A 16 -8.01 4.80 2.32
C SER A 16 -6.85 3.89 2.77
N ASP A 17 -7.07 3.10 3.81
CA ASP A 17 -6.12 2.21 4.46
C ASP A 17 -6.35 0.73 4.10
N SER A 18 -6.87 0.45 2.89
CA SER A 18 -7.19 -0.90 2.42
C SER A 18 -6.13 -1.52 1.48
N ALA A 19 -6.25 -2.84 1.28
CA ALA A 19 -5.44 -3.60 0.34
C ALA A 19 -5.67 -3.16 -1.12
N GLU A 20 -6.93 -2.91 -1.48
CA GLU A 20 -7.38 -2.47 -2.79
C GLU A 20 -6.80 -1.10 -3.13
N VAL A 21 -6.82 -0.17 -2.17
CA VAL A 21 -6.23 1.16 -2.33
C VAL A 21 -4.71 1.07 -2.50
N ALA A 22 -4.02 0.22 -1.73
CA ALA A 22 -2.59 -0.01 -1.92
C ALA A 22 -2.25 -0.52 -3.34
N LEU A 23 -3.04 -1.44 -3.89
CA LEU A 23 -2.84 -1.93 -5.25
C LEU A 23 -3.14 -0.86 -6.30
N ALA A 24 -4.23 -0.12 -6.13
CA ALA A 24 -4.58 0.97 -7.03
C ALA A 24 -3.51 2.07 -7.03
N MET A 25 -2.91 2.39 -5.88
CA MET A 25 -1.75 3.29 -5.78
C MET A 25 -0.56 2.75 -6.57
N ALA A 26 -0.25 1.45 -6.46
CA ALA A 26 0.84 0.83 -7.20
C ALA A 26 0.61 0.90 -8.72
N GLU A 27 -0.61 0.63 -9.18
CA GLU A 27 -0.99 0.72 -10.59
C GLU A 27 -0.96 2.15 -11.12
N ALA A 28 -1.45 3.10 -10.32
CA ALA A 28 -1.40 4.53 -10.64
C ALA A 28 0.05 5.01 -10.78
N ALA A 29 0.92 4.64 -9.83
CA ALA A 29 2.34 4.98 -9.88
C ALA A 29 3.01 4.40 -11.14
N ARG A 30 2.79 3.11 -11.43
CA ARG A 30 3.34 2.46 -12.62
C ARG A 30 2.90 3.16 -13.92
N SER A 31 1.59 3.32 -14.09
CA SER A 31 1.00 3.86 -15.32
C SER A 31 1.33 5.33 -15.55
N ARG A 32 1.23 6.16 -14.51
CA ARG A 32 1.43 7.61 -14.62
C ARG A 32 2.89 8.00 -14.76
N LEU A 33 3.81 7.23 -14.17
CA LEU A 33 5.24 7.49 -14.26
C LEU A 33 5.92 6.75 -15.43
N GLY A 34 5.17 5.94 -16.19
CA GLY A 34 5.75 5.11 -17.25
C GLY A 34 6.76 4.08 -16.73
N ALA A 35 6.67 3.69 -15.46
CA ALA A 35 7.60 2.76 -14.83
C ALA A 35 7.24 1.31 -15.18
N ALA A 36 8.23 0.41 -15.17
CA ALA A 36 7.99 -1.03 -15.33
C ALA A 36 7.24 -1.64 -14.13
N ILE A 37 7.52 -1.12 -12.93
CA ILE A 37 6.97 -1.59 -11.66
C ILE A 37 6.50 -0.38 -10.85
N GLY A 38 5.31 -0.47 -10.27
CA GLY A 38 4.82 0.49 -9.28
C GLY A 38 4.64 -0.18 -7.92
N VAL A 39 4.83 0.60 -6.87
CA VAL A 39 4.66 0.17 -5.47
C VAL A 39 3.77 1.18 -4.76
N GLY A 40 2.74 0.70 -4.07
CA GLY A 40 1.82 1.49 -3.27
C GLY A 40 1.87 1.05 -1.81
N ILE A 41 1.85 2.01 -0.89
CA ILE A 41 1.85 1.74 0.56
C ILE A 41 0.71 2.54 1.18
N THR A 42 -0.17 1.85 1.90
CA THR A 42 -1.14 2.49 2.79
C THR A 42 -1.15 1.77 4.14
N GLY A 43 -1.69 2.40 5.18
CA GLY A 43 -1.79 1.79 6.49
C GLY A 43 -2.60 2.63 7.46
N VAL A 44 -2.93 2.01 8.58
CA VAL A 44 -3.75 2.61 9.63
C VAL A 44 -2.94 3.70 10.33
N ASP A 45 -3.47 4.92 10.33
CA ASP A 45 -2.87 6.07 11.02
C ASP A 45 -2.89 5.88 12.55
N GLU A 46 -1.94 6.49 13.24
CA GLU A 46 -1.87 6.47 14.71
C GLU A 46 -3.06 7.17 15.37
N SER A 47 -3.62 8.17 14.69
CA SER A 47 -4.86 8.85 15.09
C SER A 47 -6.10 7.95 15.03
N ALA A 48 -6.09 6.90 14.19
CA ALA A 48 -7.20 5.95 14.04
C ALA A 48 -7.26 4.89 15.16
N ARG A 49 -6.39 4.96 16.18
CA ARG A 49 -6.43 4.09 17.36
C ARG A 49 -7.78 4.11 18.10
N ALA A 50 -8.55 5.18 17.95
CA ALA A 50 -9.85 5.34 18.59
C ALA A 50 -11.01 4.65 17.84
N GLU A 51 -10.79 4.16 16.61
CA GLU A 51 -11.85 3.67 15.71
C GLU A 51 -11.86 2.13 15.57
N ASP A 52 -11.38 1.38 16.57
CA ASP A 52 -11.22 -0.09 16.57
C ASP A 52 -10.36 -0.67 15.43
N LYS A 53 -9.79 0.18 14.57
CA LYS A 53 -8.84 -0.25 13.55
C LYS A 53 -7.57 -0.77 14.20
N LEU A 54 -7.10 -1.91 13.70
CA LEU A 54 -5.88 -2.56 14.18
C LEU A 54 -4.65 -1.72 13.83
N PHE A 55 -4.32 -0.76 14.70
CA PHE A 55 -3.14 0.08 14.55
C PHE A 55 -1.89 -0.76 14.27
N GLY A 56 -1.03 -0.24 13.40
CA GLY A 56 0.17 -0.92 12.93
C GLY A 56 -0.08 -1.85 11.74
N THR A 57 -1.32 -1.94 11.25
CA THR A 57 -1.64 -2.60 9.97
C THR A 57 -1.21 -1.73 8.80
N PHE A 58 -0.58 -2.34 7.80
CA PHE A 58 -0.17 -1.72 6.55
C PHE A 58 -0.36 -2.68 5.39
N HIS A 59 -0.58 -2.12 4.22
CA HIS A 59 -0.80 -2.83 2.96
C HIS A 59 0.21 -2.34 1.92
N ILE A 60 0.85 -3.30 1.24
CA ILE A 60 1.83 -3.06 0.19
C ILE A 60 1.29 -3.62 -1.11
N GLY A 61 0.96 -2.75 -2.07
CA GLY A 61 0.62 -3.14 -3.43
C GLY A 61 1.87 -3.12 -4.31
N VAL A 62 2.04 -4.14 -5.16
CA VAL A 62 3.08 -4.17 -6.20
C VAL A 62 2.44 -4.52 -7.53
N ALA A 63 2.69 -3.68 -8.54
CA ALA A 63 2.14 -3.83 -9.88
C ALA A 63 3.29 -3.88 -10.90
N ALA A 64 3.47 -5.01 -11.58
CA ALA A 64 4.53 -5.26 -12.56
C ALA A 64 3.94 -5.91 -13.83
N GLY A 65 3.71 -5.11 -14.88
CA GLY A 65 3.00 -5.57 -16.07
C GLY A 65 1.60 -6.11 -15.75
N ARG A 66 1.32 -7.38 -16.10
CA ARG A 66 0.07 -8.09 -15.76
C ARG A 66 0.07 -8.66 -14.34
N ASN A 67 1.24 -8.80 -13.71
CA ASN A 67 1.37 -9.34 -12.37
C ASN A 67 1.07 -8.24 -11.34
N LYS A 68 0.14 -8.55 -10.44
CA LYS A 68 -0.33 -7.66 -9.39
C LYS A 68 -0.38 -8.46 -8.10
N ARG A 69 0.09 -7.88 -7.01
CA ARG A 69 -0.02 -8.51 -5.69
C ARG A 69 -0.15 -7.49 -4.59
N VAL A 70 -0.74 -7.94 -3.49
CA VAL A 70 -0.82 -7.18 -2.25
C VAL A 70 -0.31 -8.05 -1.11
N VAL A 71 0.44 -7.43 -0.20
CA VAL A 71 0.79 -8.03 1.09
C VAL A 71 0.32 -7.13 2.20
N THR A 72 -0.37 -7.73 3.16
CA THR A 72 -0.80 -7.07 4.39
C THR A 72 0.11 -7.51 5.53
N GLY A 73 0.65 -6.54 6.25
CA GLY A 73 1.42 -6.76 7.46
C GLY A 73 0.79 -6.04 8.64
N ARG A 74 1.01 -6.56 9.85
CA ARG A 74 0.71 -5.83 11.08
C ARG A 74 1.92 -5.85 11.98
N TYR A 75 2.33 -4.67 12.39
CA TYR A 75 3.43 -4.50 13.34
C TYR A 75 3.01 -3.60 14.50
N PRO A 76 2.85 -4.13 15.72
CA PRO A 76 2.56 -3.28 16.87
C PRO A 76 3.79 -2.42 17.23
N GLY A 77 3.59 -1.16 17.59
CA GLY A 77 4.69 -0.28 17.98
C GLY A 77 4.35 1.20 17.91
N SER A 78 5.37 2.04 17.74
CA SER A 78 5.19 3.46 17.41
C SER A 78 5.02 3.64 15.90
N GLY A 79 4.37 4.73 15.45
CA GLY A 79 4.21 5.02 14.03
C GLY A 79 5.54 5.02 13.24
N ALA A 80 6.64 5.50 13.85
CA ALA A 80 7.97 5.46 13.23
C ALA A 80 8.47 4.02 12.98
N ARG A 81 8.23 3.09 13.91
CA ARG A 81 8.58 1.67 13.72
C ARG A 81 7.71 1.03 12.65
N VAL A 82 6.41 1.29 12.67
CA VAL A 82 5.47 0.78 11.64
C VAL A 82 5.92 1.21 10.25
N LYS A 83 6.25 2.49 10.06
CA LYS A 83 6.73 3.02 8.77
C LYS A 83 8.02 2.32 8.30
N ARG A 84 9.00 2.10 9.19
CA ARG A 84 10.23 1.36 8.85
C ARG A 84 9.93 -0.06 8.40
N TRP A 85 9.03 -0.76 9.10
CA TRP A 85 8.62 -2.11 8.71
C TRP A 85 7.89 -2.13 7.38
N ALA A 86 6.94 -1.22 7.16
CA ALA A 86 6.22 -1.12 5.90
C ALA A 86 7.17 -0.89 4.71
N VAL A 87 8.16 0.01 4.86
CA VAL A 87 9.19 0.26 3.83
C VAL A 87 10.06 -0.97 3.60
N ALA A 88 10.53 -1.63 4.66
CA ALA A 88 11.34 -2.84 4.53
C ALA A 88 10.57 -3.97 3.82
N THR A 89 9.29 -4.17 4.17
CA THR A 89 8.40 -5.11 3.48
C THR A 89 8.24 -4.71 2.02
N ALA A 90 7.99 -3.45 1.70
CA ALA A 90 7.87 -2.99 0.32
C ALA A 90 9.10 -3.29 -0.54
N LEU A 91 10.30 -3.02 -0.01
CA LEU A 91 11.56 -3.31 -0.69
C LEU A 91 11.79 -4.82 -0.86
N PHE A 92 11.45 -5.61 0.16
CA PHE A 92 11.53 -7.07 0.06
C PHE A 92 10.56 -7.62 -1.00
N GLU A 93 9.35 -7.08 -1.05
CA GLU A 93 8.35 -7.48 -2.04
C GLU A 93 8.80 -7.10 -3.45
N LEU A 94 9.36 -5.89 -3.64
CA LEU A 94 9.96 -5.47 -4.91
C LEU A 94 11.11 -6.40 -5.32
N LYS A 95 12.02 -6.74 -4.39
CA LYS A 95 13.13 -7.66 -4.66
C LYS A 95 12.63 -8.98 -5.24
N LYS A 96 11.60 -9.59 -4.64
CA LYS A 96 11.02 -10.85 -5.15
C LYS A 96 10.52 -10.72 -6.59
N VAL A 97 9.99 -9.57 -6.99
CA VAL A 97 9.53 -9.33 -8.37
C VAL A 97 10.72 -9.21 -9.32
N LEU A 98 11.82 -8.60 -8.88
CA LEU A 98 13.03 -8.42 -9.69
C LEU A 98 13.86 -9.71 -9.86
N THR A 99 13.70 -10.67 -8.96
CA THR A 99 14.46 -11.93 -8.96
C THR A 99 13.62 -13.15 -9.36
N ALA A 100 12.38 -12.94 -9.82
CA ALA A 100 11.51 -13.98 -10.35
C ALA A 100 11.65 -14.04 -11.87
#